data_AF-A0A8J6LQV2-F1
#
_entry.id   AF-A0A8J6LQV2-F1
#
_cell.length_a   1.000
_cell.length_b   1.000
_cell.length_c   1.000
_cell.angle_alpha   90.00
_cell.angle_beta   90.00
_cell.angle_gamma   90.00
#
_symmetry.space_group_name_H-M   'P 1'
#
loop_
_entity.id
_entity.type
_entity.pdbx_description
1 polymer ?
#
loop_
_entity_poly.entity_id
_entity_poly.type
_entity_poly.pdbx_seq_one_letter_code
_entity_poly.pdbx_strand_id
1 'polypeptide(L)'
;MYTKYLTDRSQRKAFLETHRSMETRYRTQSENDKQEKLLLSVLPDFVAKEMIRDIEREERGGVFQPHQFHKIYIHRYENVSILFADIKGFTVALASQCSAQELVRILNDLFARFDKLAAENHCLRIKLLGDCYYCVSGLPTPRSDHAHCSVEMGLHMIKAIRDTRHKTQVSIYLRH
;
A
#
# COMPACT_ATOMS: atom_id res chain seq x y z
N MET A 1 37.47 -48.90 -12.83
CA MET A 1 37.98 -47.58 -12.39
C MET A 1 37.38 -46.42 -13.19
N TYR A 2 37.29 -46.52 -14.52
CA TYR A 2 36.76 -45.47 -15.40
C TYR A 2 35.28 -45.09 -15.15
N THR A 3 34.42 -46.08 -14.89
CA THR A 3 33.00 -45.86 -14.62
C THR A 3 32.77 -45.00 -13.37
N LYS A 4 33.43 -45.32 -12.24
CA LYS A 4 33.33 -44.56 -10.99
C LYS A 4 33.74 -43.09 -11.16
N TYR A 5 34.76 -42.82 -11.96
CA TYR A 5 35.21 -41.45 -12.28
C TYR A 5 34.16 -40.67 -13.10
N LEU A 6 33.55 -41.31 -14.10
CA LEU A 6 32.49 -40.70 -14.89
C LEU A 6 31.22 -40.44 -14.07
N THR A 7 30.86 -41.33 -13.15
CA THR A 7 29.71 -41.13 -12.25
C THR A 7 29.96 -39.98 -11.28
N ASP A 8 31.13 -39.91 -10.64
CA ASP A 8 31.51 -38.82 -9.72
C ASP A 8 31.52 -37.46 -10.44
N ARG A 9 32.09 -37.41 -11.67
CA ARG A 9 32.08 -36.18 -12.49
C ARG A 9 30.67 -35.74 -12.87
N SER A 10 29.79 -36.68 -13.22
CA SER A 10 28.39 -36.39 -13.55
C SER A 10 27.61 -35.90 -12.33
N GLN A 11 27.82 -36.53 -11.17
CA GLN A 11 27.20 -36.13 -9.90
C GLN A 11 27.62 -34.72 -9.47
N ARG A 12 28.92 -34.39 -9.57
CA ARG A 12 29.41 -33.03 -9.27
C ARG A 12 28.83 -31.99 -10.22
N LYS A 13 28.72 -32.32 -11.52
CA LYS A 13 28.12 -31.42 -12.51
C LYS A 13 26.63 -31.17 -12.18
N ALA A 14 25.87 -32.21 -11.87
CA ALA A 14 24.46 -32.11 -11.48
C ALA A 14 24.29 -31.30 -10.18
N PHE A 15 25.18 -31.47 -9.20
CA PHE A 15 25.18 -30.69 -7.97
C PHE A 15 25.42 -29.19 -8.24
N LEU A 16 26.42 -28.85 -9.05
CA LEU A 16 26.72 -27.47 -9.42
C LEU A 16 25.59 -26.82 -10.24
N GLU A 17 24.97 -27.58 -11.13
CA GLU A 17 23.80 -27.13 -11.90
C GLU A 17 22.58 -26.89 -11.00
N THR A 18 22.33 -27.80 -10.05
CA THR A 18 21.27 -27.64 -9.05
C THR A 18 21.52 -26.40 -8.19
N HIS A 19 22.76 -26.20 -7.73
CA HIS A 19 23.13 -25.01 -6.96
C HIS A 19 22.89 -23.72 -7.76
N ARG A 20 23.37 -23.64 -9.02
CA ARG A 20 23.12 -22.47 -9.88
C ARG A 20 21.64 -22.25 -10.16
N SER A 21 20.87 -23.33 -10.34
CA SER A 21 19.42 -23.27 -10.55
C SER A 21 18.73 -22.71 -9.29
N MET A 22 19.11 -23.19 -8.11
CA MET A 22 18.60 -22.66 -6.83
C MET A 22 18.94 -21.19 -6.64
N GLU A 23 20.18 -20.79 -6.90
CA GLU A 23 20.63 -19.40 -6.77
C GLU A 23 19.88 -18.47 -7.73
N THR A 24 19.69 -18.91 -8.97
CA THR A 24 18.90 -18.18 -9.97
C THR A 24 17.44 -18.05 -9.53
N ARG A 25 16.83 -19.14 -9.03
CA ARG A 25 15.46 -19.11 -8.49
C ARG A 25 15.33 -18.16 -7.31
N TYR A 26 16.29 -18.15 -6.39
CA TYR A 26 16.30 -17.24 -5.26
C TYR A 26 16.38 -15.79 -5.71
N ARG A 27 17.23 -15.48 -6.70
CA ARG A 27 17.35 -14.14 -7.28
C ARG A 27 16.05 -13.70 -7.96
N THR A 28 15.46 -14.56 -8.79
CA THR A 28 14.16 -14.29 -9.44
C THR A 28 13.05 -14.07 -8.42
N GLN A 29 12.99 -14.88 -7.35
CA GLN A 29 12.01 -14.71 -6.29
C GLN A 29 12.18 -13.34 -5.61
N SER A 30 13.41 -12.96 -5.26
CA SER A 30 13.65 -11.66 -4.62
C SER A 30 13.27 -10.48 -5.52
N GLU A 31 13.50 -10.57 -6.84
CA GLU A 31 13.05 -9.54 -7.77
C GLU A 31 11.53 -9.52 -7.91
N ASN A 32 10.86 -10.68 -7.96
CA ASN A 32 9.40 -10.77 -7.94
C ASN A 32 8.80 -10.13 -6.69
N ASP A 33 9.35 -10.41 -5.50
CA ASP A 33 8.88 -9.85 -4.23
C ASP A 33 9.00 -8.30 -4.22
N LYS A 34 10.09 -7.77 -4.80
CA LYS A 34 10.28 -6.32 -4.96
C LYS A 34 9.24 -5.73 -5.92
N GLN A 35 8.98 -6.38 -7.04
CA GLN A 35 7.98 -5.93 -8.02
C GLN A 35 6.57 -5.91 -7.42
N GLU A 36 6.18 -6.98 -6.70
CA GLU A 36 4.89 -7.06 -6.04
C GLU A 36 4.73 -5.94 -4.99
N LYS A 37 5.76 -5.71 -4.18
CA LYS A 37 5.76 -4.61 -3.20
C LYS A 37 5.63 -3.23 -3.86
N LEU A 38 6.28 -3.01 -4.99
CA LEU A 38 6.15 -1.75 -5.74
C LEU A 38 4.73 -1.59 -6.30
N LEU A 39 4.17 -2.65 -6.86
CA LEU A 39 2.81 -2.64 -7.41
C LEU A 39 1.78 -2.30 -6.33
N LEU A 40 1.86 -2.97 -5.17
CA LEU A 40 0.97 -2.73 -4.02
C LEU A 40 1.20 -1.38 -3.32
N SER A 41 2.35 -0.74 -3.55
CA SER A 41 2.62 0.60 -3.01
C SER A 41 1.85 1.71 -3.73
N VAL A 42 1.41 1.45 -4.97
CA VAL A 42 0.74 2.43 -5.84
C VAL A 42 -0.73 2.08 -6.07
N LEU A 43 -1.07 0.79 -6.12
CA LEU A 43 -2.41 0.30 -6.41
C LEU A 43 -3.01 -0.43 -5.21
N PRO A 44 -4.32 -0.24 -4.93
CA PRO A 44 -5.03 -1.09 -3.98
C PRO A 44 -4.97 -2.56 -4.40
N ASP A 45 -4.81 -3.44 -3.41
CA ASP A 45 -4.64 -4.90 -3.59
C ASP A 45 -5.71 -5.54 -4.50
N PHE A 46 -6.97 -5.12 -4.38
CA PHE A 46 -8.05 -5.70 -5.19
C PHE A 46 -7.93 -5.34 -6.68
N VAL A 47 -7.49 -4.12 -7.02
CA VAL A 47 -7.23 -3.69 -8.41
C VAL A 47 -5.97 -4.36 -8.95
N ALA A 48 -4.92 -4.44 -8.13
CA ALA A 48 -3.68 -5.13 -8.45
C ALA A 48 -3.93 -6.59 -8.87
N LYS A 49 -4.70 -7.33 -8.07
CA LYS A 49 -5.07 -8.73 -8.34
C LYS A 49 -5.91 -8.91 -9.60
N GLU A 50 -6.72 -7.94 -9.96
CA GLU A 50 -7.49 -7.97 -11.20
C GLU A 50 -6.59 -7.71 -12.40
N MET A 51 -5.72 -6.70 -12.31
CA MET A 51 -4.76 -6.37 -13.37
C MET A 51 -3.82 -7.54 -13.68
N ILE A 52 -3.28 -8.21 -12.66
CA ILE A 52 -2.42 -9.40 -12.85
C ILE A 52 -3.19 -10.51 -13.58
N ARG A 53 -4.44 -10.78 -13.16
CA ARG A 53 -5.29 -11.80 -13.79
C ARG A 53 -5.59 -11.50 -15.26
N ASP A 54 -5.75 -10.23 -15.61
CA ASP A 54 -5.97 -9.82 -16.99
C ASP A 54 -4.71 -9.98 -17.85
N ILE A 55 -3.54 -9.60 -17.33
CA ILE A 55 -2.24 -9.80 -18.01
C ILE A 55 -2.01 -11.30 -18.29
N GLU A 56 -2.23 -12.17 -17.30
CA GLU A 56 -2.08 -13.62 -17.46
C GLU A 56 -3.05 -14.24 -18.49
N ARG A 57 -4.21 -13.61 -18.72
CA ARG A 57 -5.17 -14.06 -19.74
C ARG A 57 -4.72 -13.63 -21.13
N GLU A 58 -4.19 -12.41 -21.26
CA GLU A 58 -3.67 -11.88 -22.52
C GLU A 58 -2.43 -12.66 -23.01
N GLU A 59 -1.52 -13.04 -22.10
CA GLU A 59 -0.35 -13.87 -22.43
C GLU A 59 -0.73 -15.26 -22.96
N ARG A 60 -1.82 -15.86 -22.45
CA ARG A 60 -2.34 -17.15 -22.92
C ARG A 60 -3.06 -17.05 -24.28
N GLY A 61 -3.50 -15.86 -24.68
CA GLY A 61 -4.22 -15.60 -25.93
C GLY A 61 -3.33 -15.43 -27.17
N GLY A 62 -1.99 -15.45 -27.02
CA GLY A 62 -1.04 -15.47 -28.13
C GLY A 62 -0.91 -14.17 -28.94
N VAL A 63 -1.63 -13.10 -28.59
CA VAL A 63 -1.52 -11.78 -29.25
C VAL A 63 -1.28 -10.73 -28.19
N PHE A 64 -0.04 -10.62 -27.73
CA PHE A 64 0.41 -9.47 -26.94
C PHE A 64 0.46 -8.27 -27.89
N GLN A 65 -0.60 -7.47 -27.96
CA GLN A 65 -0.54 -6.17 -28.64
C GLN A 65 -0.07 -5.13 -27.62
N PRO A 66 1.20 -4.69 -27.66
CA PRO A 66 1.76 -3.80 -26.63
C PRO A 66 1.19 -2.36 -26.68
N HIS A 67 0.21 -2.09 -27.56
CA HIS A 67 -0.28 -0.73 -27.85
C HIS A 67 -1.55 -0.34 -27.09
N GLN A 68 -2.06 -1.15 -26.16
CA GLN A 68 -3.32 -0.82 -25.49
C GLN A 68 -3.30 -1.03 -23.96
N PHE A 69 -2.30 -0.48 -23.27
CA PHE A 69 -2.43 -0.15 -21.85
C PHE A 69 -3.42 1.02 -21.66
N HIS A 70 -4.69 0.81 -22.02
CA HIS A 70 -5.78 1.76 -21.81
C HIS A 70 -6.99 1.09 -21.13
N LYS A 71 -6.80 -0.08 -20.51
CA LYS A 71 -7.86 -0.68 -19.68
C LYS A 71 -7.95 0.12 -18.38
N ILE A 72 -9.02 0.89 -18.25
CA ILE A 72 -9.34 1.63 -17.03
C ILE A 72 -10.16 0.71 -16.12
N TYR A 73 -9.66 0.44 -14.91
CA TYR A 73 -10.36 -0.36 -13.90
C TYR A 73 -11.33 0.54 -13.13
N ILE A 74 -12.61 0.48 -13.49
CA ILE A 74 -13.69 1.24 -12.85
C ILE A 74 -14.70 0.27 -12.25
N HIS A 75 -14.99 0.45 -10.97
CA HIS A 75 -15.98 -0.35 -10.25
C HIS A 75 -17.01 0.58 -9.60
N ARG A 76 -18.29 0.22 -9.73
CA ARG A 76 -19.38 0.87 -9.02
C ARG A 76 -19.58 0.15 -7.69
N TYR A 77 -19.51 0.89 -6.59
CA TYR A 77 -19.85 0.41 -5.26
C TYR A 77 -21.05 1.17 -4.73
N GLU A 78 -21.97 0.45 -4.10
CA GLU A 78 -23.14 0.99 -3.44
C GLU A 78 -22.99 0.79 -1.93
N ASN A 79 -23.61 1.67 -1.12
CA ASN A 79 -23.54 1.61 0.34
C ASN A 79 -22.11 1.68 0.88
N VAL A 80 -21.45 2.81 0.59
CA VAL A 80 -20.11 3.14 1.11
C VAL A 80 -20.16 4.43 1.91
N SER A 81 -19.25 4.58 2.87
CA SER A 81 -19.07 5.83 3.61
C SER A 81 -17.67 6.38 3.37
N ILE A 82 -17.59 7.67 3.09
CA ILE A 82 -16.32 8.37 2.81
C ILE A 82 -16.10 9.39 3.92
N LEU A 83 -14.90 9.38 4.51
CA LEU A 83 -14.48 10.36 5.49
C LEU A 83 -13.36 11.23 4.91
N PHE A 84 -13.55 12.54 5.02
CA PHE A 84 -12.54 13.55 4.73
C PHE A 84 -12.09 14.22 6.02
N ALA A 85 -10.78 14.35 6.17
CA ALA A 85 -10.14 14.92 7.35
C ALA A 85 -9.07 15.92 6.90
N ASP A 86 -9.41 17.20 6.87
CA ASP A 86 -8.48 18.29 6.54
C ASP A 86 -7.80 18.81 7.81
N ILE A 87 -6.47 18.80 7.82
CA ILE A 87 -5.69 19.15 8.99
C ILE A 87 -5.26 20.62 8.91
N LYS A 88 -5.95 21.48 9.66
CA LYS A 88 -5.60 22.89 9.80
C LYS A 88 -4.44 23.10 10.78
N GLY A 89 -3.63 24.12 10.49
CA GLY A 89 -2.60 24.65 11.39
C GLY A 89 -1.17 24.36 10.96
N PHE A 90 -0.97 23.51 9.95
CA PHE A 90 0.36 23.16 9.44
C PHE A 90 0.99 24.26 8.57
N THR A 91 0.19 25.03 7.84
CA THR A 91 0.69 25.97 6.82
C THR A 91 1.19 27.32 7.33
N VAL A 92 0.59 27.90 8.40
CA VAL A 92 0.92 29.29 8.82
C VAL A 92 1.61 29.35 10.19
N ALA A 93 1.15 28.55 11.16
CA ALA A 93 1.66 28.61 12.54
C ALA A 93 2.93 27.76 12.77
N LEU A 94 3.06 26.64 12.07
CA LEU A 94 4.20 25.73 12.21
C LEU A 94 5.31 25.97 11.19
N ALA A 95 4.97 26.29 9.94
CA ALA A 95 5.96 26.58 8.91
C ALA A 95 6.83 27.81 9.25
N SER A 96 6.34 28.69 10.13
CA SER A 96 7.09 29.85 10.64
C SER A 96 7.94 29.54 11.89
N GLN A 97 7.69 28.44 12.60
CA GLN A 97 8.34 28.09 13.87
C GLN A 97 9.18 26.80 13.81
N CYS A 98 9.03 26.00 12.76
CA CYS A 98 9.72 24.72 12.59
C CYS A 98 10.38 24.63 11.21
N SER A 99 11.45 23.85 11.11
CA SER A 99 12.03 23.52 9.82
C SER A 99 11.06 22.66 8.99
N ALA A 100 11.17 22.74 7.66
CA ALA A 100 10.38 21.91 6.75
C ALA A 100 10.53 20.40 7.04
N GLN A 101 11.72 19.96 7.47
CA GLN A 101 11.97 18.57 7.84
C GLN A 101 11.19 18.14 9.09
N GLU A 102 11.15 18.98 10.12
CA GLU A 102 10.39 18.69 11.33
C GLU A 102 8.88 18.64 11.07
N LEU A 103 8.39 19.55 10.22
CA LEU A 103 6.99 19.57 9.79
C LEU A 103 6.59 18.26 9.10
N VAL A 104 7.38 17.83 8.12
CA VAL A 104 7.17 16.57 7.40
C VAL A 104 7.23 15.38 8.34
N ARG A 105 8.15 15.38 9.32
CA ARG A 105 8.26 14.31 10.32
C ARG A 105 7.00 14.20 11.19
N ILE A 106 6.48 15.31 11.67
CA ILE A 106 5.24 15.35 12.48
C ILE A 106 4.05 14.88 11.64
N LEU A 107 3.95 15.36 10.40
CA LEU A 107 2.88 14.97 9.49
C LEU A 107 2.91 13.47 9.18
N ASN A 108 4.09 12.91 8.93
CA ASN A 108 4.27 11.48 8.70
C ASN A 108 3.89 10.64 9.94
N ASP A 109 4.25 11.06 11.16
CA ASP A 109 3.83 10.35 12.38
C ASP A 109 2.30 10.37 12.55
N LEU A 110 1.68 11.52 12.27
CA LEU A 110 0.23 11.68 12.35
C LEU A 110 -0.49 10.80 11.32
N PHE A 111 -0.02 10.80 10.07
CA PHE A 111 -0.59 9.93 9.03
C PHE A 111 -0.36 8.45 9.31
N ALA A 112 0.79 8.06 9.85
CA ALA A 112 1.02 6.67 10.27
C ALA A 112 0.05 6.24 11.38
N ARG A 113 -0.28 7.14 12.33
CA ARG A 113 -1.32 6.89 13.34
C ARG A 113 -2.70 6.76 12.69
N PHE A 114 -3.03 7.62 11.74
CA PHE A 114 -4.30 7.53 11.01
C PHE A 114 -4.42 6.25 10.19
N ASP A 115 -3.35 5.78 9.56
CA ASP A 115 -3.34 4.50 8.84
C ASP A 115 -3.65 3.33 9.79
N LYS A 116 -3.08 3.35 10.99
CA LYS A 116 -3.37 2.36 12.02
C LYS A 116 -4.84 2.41 12.44
N LEU A 117 -5.36 3.60 12.72
CA LEU A 117 -6.77 3.78 13.07
C LEU A 117 -7.70 3.35 11.92
N ALA A 118 -7.34 3.63 10.66
CA ALA A 118 -8.11 3.23 9.50
C ALA A 118 -8.21 1.70 9.42
N ALA A 119 -7.10 1.00 9.62
CA ALA A 119 -7.09 -0.47 9.67
C ALA A 119 -7.96 -1.02 10.82
N GLU A 120 -7.87 -0.44 12.02
CA GLU A 120 -8.67 -0.83 13.20
C GLU A 120 -10.18 -0.58 13.01
N ASN A 121 -10.55 0.47 12.27
CA ASN A 121 -11.95 0.85 12.02
C ASN A 121 -12.47 0.33 10.67
N HIS A 122 -11.78 -0.60 10.02
CA HIS A 122 -12.19 -1.17 8.71
C HIS A 122 -12.43 -0.11 7.61
N CYS A 123 -11.55 0.88 7.57
CA CYS A 123 -11.52 1.93 6.56
C CYS A 123 -10.29 1.74 5.67
N LEU A 124 -10.49 1.75 4.35
CA LEU A 124 -9.42 1.79 3.37
C LEU A 124 -8.98 3.24 3.17
N ARG A 125 -7.70 3.55 3.46
CA ARG A 125 -7.12 4.81 3.02
C ARG A 125 -7.02 4.81 1.49
N ILE A 126 -7.51 5.87 0.85
CA ILE A 126 -7.43 5.98 -0.60
C ILE A 126 -6.17 6.75 -1.02
N LYS A 127 -5.94 7.95 -0.50
CA LYS A 127 -4.68 8.70 -0.71
C LYS A 127 -4.59 9.91 0.22
N LEU A 128 -3.48 10.63 0.13
CA LEU A 128 -3.25 11.92 0.78
C LEU A 128 -3.32 13.03 -0.28
N LEU A 129 -4.03 14.11 0.00
CA LEU A 129 -4.06 15.32 -0.82
C LEU A 129 -3.50 16.47 0.02
N GLY A 130 -2.18 16.64 0.01
CA GLY A 130 -1.51 17.61 0.87
C GLY A 130 -1.66 17.26 2.35
N ASP A 131 -2.31 18.15 3.10
CA ASP A 131 -2.68 18.02 4.52
C ASP A 131 -4.05 17.34 4.76
N CYS A 132 -4.75 16.97 3.69
CA CYS A 132 -6.02 16.25 3.78
C CYS A 132 -5.83 14.72 3.71
N TYR A 133 -6.40 14.02 4.70
CA TYR A 133 -6.49 12.57 4.77
C TYR A 133 -7.90 12.11 4.39
N TYR A 134 -8.02 11.10 3.53
CA TYR A 134 -9.32 10.54 3.16
C TYR A 134 -9.32 9.01 3.13
N CYS A 135 -10.38 8.44 3.71
CA CYS A 135 -10.59 7.00 3.78
C CYS A 135 -12.05 6.64 3.50
N VAL A 136 -12.27 5.38 3.13
CA VAL A 136 -13.57 4.85 2.72
C VAL A 136 -13.85 3.56 3.49
N SER A 137 -15.06 3.42 4.02
CA SER A 137 -15.58 2.16 4.57
C SER A 137 -16.62 1.55 3.63
N GLY A 138 -16.71 0.22 3.64
CA GLY A 138 -17.53 -0.54 2.68
C GLY A 138 -16.83 -0.88 1.37
N LEU A 139 -15.49 -0.71 1.30
CA LEU A 139 -14.65 -1.01 0.15
C LEU A 139 -13.37 -1.77 0.60
N PRO A 140 -12.90 -2.79 -0.15
CA PRO A 140 -13.53 -3.41 -1.32
C PRO A 140 -14.71 -4.31 -0.97
N THR A 141 -14.79 -4.76 0.28
CA THR A 141 -15.87 -5.61 0.76
C THR A 141 -17.01 -4.75 1.31
N PRO A 142 -18.24 -4.86 0.76
CA PRO A 142 -19.40 -4.19 1.31
C PRO A 142 -19.63 -4.56 2.77
N ARG A 143 -20.06 -3.59 3.57
CA ARG A 143 -20.23 -3.76 5.01
C ARG A 143 -21.45 -2.98 5.47
N SER A 144 -22.37 -3.61 6.22
CA SER A 144 -23.63 -2.96 6.63
C SER A 144 -23.44 -1.82 7.62
N ASP A 145 -22.41 -1.88 8.46
CA ASP A 145 -22.03 -0.87 9.44
C ASP A 145 -20.95 0.09 8.92
N HIS A 146 -20.82 0.23 7.59
CA HIS A 146 -19.84 1.13 6.96
C HIS A 146 -19.90 2.56 7.52
N ALA A 147 -21.11 3.08 7.77
CA ALA A 147 -21.31 4.42 8.33
C ALA A 147 -20.82 4.52 9.79
N HIS A 148 -21.07 3.50 10.60
CA HIS A 148 -20.60 3.46 11.99
C HIS A 148 -19.07 3.43 12.05
N CYS A 149 -18.43 2.57 11.24
CA CYS A 149 -16.98 2.52 11.09
C CYS A 149 -16.37 3.88 10.71
N SER A 150 -16.96 4.58 9.74
CA SER A 150 -16.49 5.91 9.34
C SER A 150 -16.64 6.95 10.45
N VAL A 151 -17.74 6.94 11.21
CA VAL A 151 -17.93 7.89 12.33
C VAL A 151 -16.95 7.59 13.47
N GLU A 152 -16.80 6.32 13.86
CA GLU A 152 -15.83 5.91 14.88
C GLU A 152 -14.39 6.26 14.49
N MET A 153 -14.04 6.07 13.21
CA MET A 153 -12.76 6.53 12.68
C MET A 153 -12.57 8.04 12.89
N GLY A 154 -13.56 8.86 12.54
CA GLY A 154 -13.51 10.31 12.75
C GLY A 154 -13.32 10.70 14.22
N LEU A 155 -14.04 10.04 15.13
CA LEU A 155 -13.88 10.25 16.57
C LEU A 155 -12.47 9.87 17.05
N HIS A 156 -11.92 8.76 16.57
CA HIS A 156 -10.55 8.36 16.87
C HIS A 156 -9.51 9.34 16.31
N MET A 157 -9.70 9.89 15.11
CA MET A 157 -8.82 10.91 14.55
C MET A 157 -8.81 12.18 15.40
N ILE A 158 -9.97 12.63 15.89
CA ILE A 158 -10.07 13.80 16.78
C ILE A 158 -9.28 13.56 18.08
N LYS A 159 -9.41 12.37 18.68
CA LYS A 159 -8.63 11.97 19.87
C LYS A 159 -7.13 11.97 19.56
N ALA A 160 -6.72 11.36 18.45
CA ALA A 160 -5.31 11.27 18.05
C ALA A 160 -4.66 12.65 17.81
N ILE A 161 -5.40 13.60 17.23
CA ILE A 161 -4.90 14.98 17.08
C ILE A 161 -4.78 15.67 18.43
N ARG A 162 -5.76 15.50 19.32
CA ARG A 162 -5.67 16.06 20.68
C ARG A 162 -4.43 15.56 21.40
N ASP A 163 -4.15 14.26 21.33
CA ASP A 163 -2.96 13.66 21.94
C ASP A 163 -1.67 14.17 21.30
N THR A 164 -1.66 14.31 19.98
CA THR A 164 -0.51 14.83 19.23
C THR A 164 -0.24 16.28 19.64
N ARG A 165 -1.27 17.12 19.71
CA ARG A 165 -1.19 18.51 20.17
C ARG A 165 -0.60 18.63 21.57
N HIS A 166 -1.02 17.77 22.50
CA HIS A 166 -0.45 17.76 23.86
C HIS A 166 1.04 17.40 23.87
N LYS A 167 1.45 16.43 23.04
CA LYS A 167 2.84 15.94 22.96
C LYS A 167 3.78 16.91 22.25
N THR A 168 3.33 17.50 21.14
CA THR A 168 4.18 18.36 20.31
C THR A 168 4.07 19.84 20.70
N GLN A 169 3.11 20.22 21.56
CA GLN A 169 2.77 21.61 21.89
C GLN A 169 2.34 22.44 20.67
N VAL A 170 1.93 21.76 19.60
CA VAL A 170 1.55 22.38 18.34
C VAL A 170 0.04 22.53 18.22
N SER A 171 -0.43 23.72 17.82
CA SER A 171 -1.85 23.98 17.60
C SER A 171 -2.36 23.38 16.27
N ILE A 172 -2.80 22.12 16.31
CA ILE A 172 -3.37 21.38 15.18
C ILE A 172 -4.88 21.17 15.37
N TYR A 173 -5.66 21.29 14.30
CA TYR A 173 -7.11 21.08 14.31
C TYR A 173 -7.59 20.29 13.07
N LEU A 174 -8.65 19.50 13.22
CA LEU A 174 -9.41 19.00 12.07
C LEU A 174 -10.44 20.04 11.65
N ARG A 175 -10.56 20.29 10.34
CA ARG A 175 -11.72 21.00 9.78
C ARG A 175 -12.91 20.04 9.78
N HIS A 176 -14.06 20.54 10.25
CA HIS A 176 -15.37 19.93 10.02
C HIS A 176 -15.91 20.31 8.64
#